data_AF-A0A9E1ZEZ4-F1
#
_entry.id   AF-A0A9E1ZEZ4-F1
#
_cell.length_a   1.000
_cell.length_b   1.000
_cell.length_c   1.000
_cell.angle_alpha   90.00
_cell.angle_beta   90.00
_cell.angle_gamma   90.00
#
_symmetry.space_group_name_H-M   'P 1'
#
loop_
_entity.id
_entity.type
_entity.pdbx_description
1 polymer ?
#
loop_
_entity_poly.entity_id
_entity_poly.type
_entity_poly.pdbx_seq_one_letter_code
_entity_poly.pdbx_strand_id
1 'polypeptide(L)'
;MATSRLQKNSYGWLLACGLGLVIVPAALGQAEPVPPKPVLPPRTVQPKPPGRGATAPKRLPVDINRLLKSRAGYKTARSLSGQFMAYGPISPKRRGGILDANANTILIAPDHVVVTAERVRNALLHRLGLPPMPGSKLIMRLNPAMSHRATVPVVTDRHLNGYTYELTLPSEIGADKLVRALVQVTLLDLANRKPQLRDTEIPLWMTVGFTQVLLAQPDLVLVLSRPEQGGNEMAMEEVVKNVRRHDSLAGVRARLRGRRAFDFSEIAIPSPAHLRGENWRHFQACSHLLLDRLLAVQAGGVRLQNMIRQLPDNMNWQTSFLKVYGDFFPDMLGVEKWWAVTIVQLTGQNQYQNWTLSEAVEKLENLLKLPAEVRLNNADSPLEAEVTLQQAIRGWDFAVQKQTLEMKINQLLIARMKMPRQLLPFVNEYGRILQNYVATRQRIESFKPRRGQRRPRLSPMVDEAVRQLDSVGRRLVLFKPESTTPAPAALPQN
;
A
#
# COMPACT_ATOMS: atom_id res chain seq x y z
N MET A 1 -25.69 48.71 36.13
CA MET A 1 -24.96 49.56 35.15
C MET A 1 -24.46 48.66 34.03
N ALA A 2 -24.69 49.01 32.76
CA ALA A 2 -24.22 48.24 31.60
C ALA A 2 -24.20 49.13 30.34
N THR A 3 -23.09 49.13 29.58
CA THR A 3 -22.94 49.93 28.35
C THR A 3 -21.96 49.28 27.37
N SER A 4 -22.43 48.30 26.61
CA SER A 4 -21.79 47.87 25.36
C SER A 4 -22.36 48.68 24.18
N ARG A 5 -21.51 49.37 23.40
CA ARG A 5 -21.87 50.00 22.10
C ARG A 5 -20.68 49.92 21.13
N LEU A 6 -20.86 49.29 19.95
CA LEU A 6 -21.14 49.87 18.61
C LEU A 6 -19.89 50.56 18.00
N GLN A 7 -19.68 50.65 16.67
CA GLN A 7 -20.48 50.37 15.46
C GLN A 7 -19.50 49.93 14.34
N LYS A 8 -19.68 48.94 13.43
CA LYS A 8 -20.81 48.44 12.59
C LYS A 8 -21.06 49.28 11.32
N ASN A 9 -20.99 48.64 10.14
CA ASN A 9 -21.87 48.74 8.93
C ASN A 9 -21.20 47.95 7.75
N SER A 10 -21.81 47.12 6.89
CA SER A 10 -23.16 46.98 6.25
C SER A 10 -23.32 47.79 4.95
N TYR A 11 -24.08 47.42 3.89
CA TYR A 11 -25.10 46.36 3.63
C TYR A 11 -24.78 45.61 2.29
N GLY A 12 -25.48 44.62 1.70
CA GLY A 12 -26.92 44.31 1.44
C GLY A 12 -27.08 44.09 -0.10
N TRP A 13 -28.02 43.33 -0.68
CA TRP A 13 -29.37 42.89 -0.28
C TRP A 13 -29.77 41.53 -0.93
N LEU A 14 -30.97 41.02 -0.60
CA LEU A 14 -31.55 39.73 -1.03
C LEU A 14 -32.57 39.85 -2.18
N LEU A 15 -32.96 38.73 -2.80
CA LEU A 15 -34.35 38.47 -3.25
C LEU A 15 -34.62 36.95 -3.47
N ALA A 16 -35.90 36.54 -3.39
CA ALA A 16 -36.40 35.17 -3.56
C ALA A 16 -37.82 35.16 -4.17
N CYS A 17 -38.38 34.00 -4.53
CA CYS A 17 -39.59 33.86 -5.36
C CYS A 17 -40.84 33.34 -4.61
N GLY A 18 -42.06 33.69 -5.08
CA GLY A 18 -43.31 33.01 -4.63
C GLY A 18 -44.64 33.63 -5.13
N LEU A 19 -45.40 32.82 -5.91
CA LEU A 19 -46.78 32.93 -6.47
C LEU A 19 -47.90 33.50 -5.54
N GLY A 20 -49.10 33.90 -6.01
CA GLY A 20 -49.72 33.98 -7.36
C GLY A 20 -51.28 34.06 -7.35
N LEU A 21 -51.95 33.96 -8.53
CA LEU A 21 -53.43 33.75 -8.80
C LEU A 21 -54.42 34.92 -8.47
N VAL A 22 -55.56 35.21 -9.15
CA VAL A 22 -56.37 34.74 -10.34
C VAL A 22 -56.82 36.04 -11.14
N ILE A 23 -57.78 36.33 -12.07
CA ILE A 23 -58.91 35.85 -12.97
C ILE A 23 -58.90 36.88 -14.18
N VAL A 24 -59.30 36.74 -15.48
CA VAL A 24 -60.28 35.97 -16.31
C VAL A 24 -61.74 36.52 -16.18
N PRO A 25 -62.55 36.88 -17.24
CA PRO A 25 -62.84 36.08 -18.47
C PRO A 25 -63.10 36.79 -19.87
N ALA A 26 -63.10 35.97 -20.95
CA ALA A 26 -63.85 36.04 -22.24
C ALA A 26 -63.63 37.22 -23.26
N ALA A 27 -63.90 37.13 -24.59
CA ALA A 27 -64.59 36.09 -25.39
C ALA A 27 -64.15 35.96 -26.89
N LEU A 28 -64.16 34.71 -27.40
CA LEU A 28 -64.61 34.16 -28.73
C LEU A 28 -64.20 34.70 -30.14
N GLY A 29 -63.75 33.75 -30.98
CA GLY A 29 -63.98 33.66 -32.45
C GLY A 29 -62.76 33.85 -33.38
N GLN A 30 -62.52 33.12 -34.48
CA GLN A 30 -62.86 31.75 -34.97
C GLN A 30 -62.06 31.50 -36.30
N ALA A 31 -61.94 30.24 -36.76
CA ALA A 31 -61.52 29.75 -38.10
C ALA A 31 -60.03 29.81 -38.59
N GLU A 32 -59.59 28.67 -39.16
CA GLU A 32 -58.50 28.44 -40.14
C GLU A 32 -59.03 28.60 -41.60
N PRO A 33 -58.24 28.62 -42.72
CA PRO A 33 -56.96 27.91 -42.97
C PRO A 33 -55.89 28.66 -43.82
N VAL A 34 -55.04 27.90 -44.54
CA VAL A 34 -53.67 28.19 -45.07
C VAL A 34 -53.57 27.73 -46.56
N PRO A 35 -52.64 28.13 -47.46
CA PRO A 35 -51.76 29.33 -47.63
C PRO A 35 -52.02 30.08 -48.99
N PRO A 36 -51.22 31.08 -49.44
CA PRO A 36 -50.00 30.79 -50.24
C PRO A 36 -48.81 31.80 -50.13
N LYS A 37 -47.61 31.29 -50.50
CA LYS A 37 -46.31 31.92 -50.90
C LYS A 37 -45.99 33.41 -50.62
N PRO A 38 -44.76 33.74 -50.14
CA PRO A 38 -44.33 35.12 -49.88
C PRO A 38 -43.92 35.89 -51.14
N VAL A 39 -44.25 37.19 -51.18
CA VAL A 39 -43.70 38.19 -52.12
C VAL A 39 -43.26 39.42 -51.31
N LEU A 40 -42.09 39.97 -51.60
CA LEU A 40 -41.49 41.09 -50.86
C LEU A 40 -41.91 42.47 -51.42
N PRO A 41 -42.49 43.36 -50.60
CA PRO A 41 -42.53 44.81 -50.87
C PRO A 41 -41.31 45.54 -50.24
N PRO A 42 -41.05 46.83 -50.57
CA PRO A 42 -39.68 47.37 -50.55
C PRO A 42 -39.19 47.95 -49.22
N ARG A 43 -37.86 48.12 -49.12
CA ARG A 43 -37.22 49.00 -48.12
C ARG A 43 -37.48 50.48 -48.43
N THR A 44 -38.33 51.14 -47.66
CA THR A 44 -38.33 52.61 -47.56
C THR A 44 -37.26 53.06 -46.57
N VAL A 45 -36.22 53.74 -47.05
CA VAL A 45 -35.18 54.33 -46.20
C VAL A 45 -35.61 55.73 -45.76
N GLN A 46 -35.63 56.02 -44.46
CA GLN A 46 -35.67 57.39 -43.96
C GLN A 46 -34.28 57.81 -43.44
N PRO A 47 -33.83 59.05 -43.72
CA PRO A 47 -32.53 59.55 -43.27
C PRO A 47 -32.54 59.92 -41.78
N LYS A 48 -31.41 59.71 -41.10
CA LYS A 48 -31.24 60.04 -39.68
C LYS A 48 -30.62 61.43 -39.52
N PRO A 49 -31.15 62.31 -38.64
CA PRO A 49 -30.60 63.65 -38.43
C PRO A 49 -29.21 63.64 -37.77
N PRO A 50 -28.40 64.69 -37.95
CA PRO A 50 -26.98 64.68 -37.63
C PRO A 50 -26.64 65.03 -36.17
N GLY A 51 -25.49 64.52 -35.71
CA GLY A 51 -24.58 65.31 -34.87
C GLY A 51 -24.84 65.42 -33.36
N ARG A 52 -24.62 64.34 -32.61
CA ARG A 52 -23.86 64.44 -31.34
C ARG A 52 -22.79 63.36 -31.29
N GLY A 53 -21.55 63.75 -31.00
CA GLY A 53 -20.38 62.87 -31.08
C GLY A 53 -20.29 61.91 -29.90
N ALA A 54 -20.60 60.63 -30.13
CA ALA A 54 -20.17 59.54 -29.28
C ALA A 54 -19.00 58.81 -29.96
N THR A 55 -17.83 58.79 -29.32
CA THR A 55 -16.65 58.09 -29.85
C THR A 55 -16.88 56.59 -29.89
N ALA A 56 -17.12 56.04 -31.08
CA ALA A 56 -17.21 54.60 -31.28
C ALA A 56 -15.91 53.92 -30.83
N PRO A 57 -15.97 52.81 -30.04
CA PRO A 57 -14.78 52.07 -29.65
C PRO A 57 -14.10 51.51 -30.89
N LYS A 58 -12.93 52.07 -31.24
CA LYS A 58 -12.26 51.89 -32.55
C LYS A 58 -11.59 50.52 -32.75
N ARG A 59 -12.09 49.50 -32.04
CA ARG A 59 -11.70 48.09 -32.12
C ARG A 59 -12.93 47.21 -31.91
N LEU A 60 -13.30 46.45 -32.93
CA LEU A 60 -13.84 45.10 -32.72
C LEU A 60 -12.86 44.34 -31.81
N PRO A 61 -13.33 43.47 -30.89
CA PRO A 61 -12.43 42.68 -30.06
C PRO A 61 -11.54 41.82 -30.97
N VAL A 62 -10.27 42.22 -31.08
CA VAL A 62 -9.27 41.51 -31.88
C VAL A 62 -9.15 40.11 -31.31
N ASP A 63 -9.39 39.13 -32.18
CA ASP A 63 -9.31 37.70 -31.92
C ASP A 63 -10.41 36.99 -31.10
N ILE A 64 -11.63 36.91 -31.64
CA ILE A 64 -12.47 35.70 -31.41
C ILE A 64 -11.67 34.44 -31.82
N ASN A 65 -10.86 34.55 -32.87
CA ASN A 65 -9.97 33.49 -33.36
C ASN A 65 -8.81 33.10 -32.41
N ARG A 66 -8.50 33.84 -31.33
CA ARG A 66 -7.48 33.49 -30.31
C ARG A 66 -8.11 32.86 -29.07
N LEU A 67 -9.43 32.94 -28.95
CA LEU A 67 -10.22 32.10 -28.05
C LEU A 67 -10.46 30.71 -28.67
N LEU A 68 -10.50 30.62 -30.00
CA LEU A 68 -10.71 29.36 -30.75
C LEU A 68 -9.41 28.68 -31.22
N LYS A 69 -8.33 29.42 -31.48
CA LYS A 69 -6.99 28.82 -31.66
C LYS A 69 -6.54 28.19 -30.34
N SER A 70 -6.15 26.92 -30.37
CA SER A 70 -5.32 26.34 -29.31
C SER A 70 -4.12 27.25 -29.05
N ARG A 71 -3.87 27.65 -27.79
CA ARG A 71 -2.60 28.30 -27.43
C ARG A 71 -1.47 27.37 -27.89
N ALA A 72 -0.60 27.86 -28.77
CA ALA A 72 0.46 27.03 -29.35
C ALA A 72 1.27 26.37 -28.22
N GLY A 73 1.30 25.03 -28.22
CA GLY A 73 1.95 24.25 -27.16
C GLY A 73 1.09 23.91 -25.93
N TYR A 74 -0.24 24.13 -25.92
CA TYR A 74 -1.16 23.64 -24.87
C TYR A 74 -2.28 22.73 -25.42
N LYS A 75 -2.70 21.72 -24.65
CA LYS A 75 -3.81 20.81 -24.96
C LYS A 75 -4.69 20.52 -23.74
N THR A 76 -5.92 20.09 -24.01
CA THR A 76 -6.83 19.47 -23.03
C THR A 76 -6.95 17.98 -23.34
N ALA A 77 -6.66 17.12 -22.38
CA ALA A 77 -6.91 15.68 -22.44
C ALA A 77 -8.16 15.32 -21.62
N ARG A 78 -8.89 14.29 -22.04
CA ARG A 78 -10.03 13.72 -21.30
C ARG A 78 -9.91 12.20 -21.23
N SER A 79 -10.35 11.62 -20.13
CA SER A 79 -10.28 10.18 -19.88
C SER A 79 -11.39 9.38 -20.55
N LEU A 80 -11.19 8.06 -20.63
CA LEU A 80 -12.16 7.13 -21.23
C LEU A 80 -13.47 7.06 -20.42
N SER A 81 -13.40 7.11 -19.08
CA SER A 81 -14.60 7.25 -18.23
C SER A 81 -15.27 8.62 -18.34
N GLY A 82 -14.64 9.58 -19.02
CA GLY A 82 -15.07 10.97 -19.10
C GLY A 82 -14.94 11.77 -17.79
N GLN A 83 -14.52 11.13 -16.68
CA GLN A 83 -14.41 11.70 -15.33
C GLN A 83 -13.23 12.66 -15.19
N PHE A 84 -12.06 12.28 -15.73
CA PHE A 84 -10.83 13.06 -15.59
C PHE A 84 -10.59 13.96 -16.81
N MET A 85 -10.16 15.19 -16.55
CA MET A 85 -9.83 16.18 -17.55
C MET A 85 -8.55 16.92 -17.14
N ALA A 86 -7.51 16.88 -17.97
CA ALA A 86 -6.28 17.62 -17.73
C ALA A 86 -6.09 18.72 -18.77
N TYR A 87 -5.63 19.90 -18.35
CA TYR A 87 -5.24 21.01 -19.22
C TYR A 87 -3.80 21.41 -18.92
N GLY A 88 -2.97 21.55 -19.95
CA GLY A 88 -1.54 21.77 -19.76
C GLY A 88 -0.73 21.91 -21.05
N PRO A 89 0.59 22.12 -20.92
CA PRO A 89 1.49 22.13 -22.06
C PRO A 89 1.53 20.77 -22.76
N ILE A 90 1.64 20.76 -24.08
CA ILE A 90 1.73 19.55 -24.92
C ILE A 90 3.04 18.81 -24.61
N SER A 91 4.14 19.54 -24.61
CA SER A 91 5.50 19.05 -24.36
C SER A 91 6.11 19.86 -23.19
N PRO A 92 5.92 19.42 -21.93
CA PRO A 92 6.53 20.08 -20.78
C PRO A 92 8.07 19.96 -20.83
N LYS A 93 8.77 21.02 -20.43
CA LYS A 93 10.25 21.04 -20.31
C LYS A 93 10.65 21.19 -18.84
N ARG A 94 11.76 20.56 -18.41
CA ARG A 94 12.33 20.79 -17.07
C ARG A 94 12.78 22.24 -16.92
N ARG A 95 12.72 22.78 -15.69
CA ARG A 95 13.48 24.00 -15.35
C ARG A 95 14.97 23.66 -15.26
N GLY A 96 15.83 24.62 -15.57
CA GLY A 96 17.30 24.50 -15.43
C GLY A 96 18.02 23.69 -16.53
N GLY A 97 17.31 23.07 -17.46
CA GLY A 97 17.92 22.29 -18.55
C GLY A 97 18.35 20.89 -18.11
N ILE A 98 19.34 20.31 -18.81
CA ILE A 98 19.74 18.90 -18.64
C ILE A 98 20.39 18.63 -17.28
N LEU A 99 21.11 19.61 -16.71
CA LEU A 99 21.85 19.43 -15.45
C LEU A 99 20.94 19.42 -14.20
N ASP A 100 19.75 20.04 -14.27
CA ASP A 100 18.76 20.08 -13.19
C ASP A 100 17.82 18.84 -13.17
N ALA A 101 18.19 17.78 -13.90
CA ALA A 101 17.46 16.52 -13.98
C ALA A 101 17.45 15.74 -12.64
N ASN A 102 16.54 16.16 -11.75
CA ASN A 102 16.30 15.52 -10.47
C ASN A 102 15.85 14.06 -10.71
N ALA A 103 16.67 13.08 -10.31
CA ALA A 103 16.45 11.65 -10.58
C ALA A 103 15.11 11.07 -10.04
N ASN A 104 14.45 11.80 -9.12
CA ASN A 104 13.18 11.40 -8.50
C ASN A 104 11.96 12.16 -9.06
N THR A 105 12.09 12.96 -10.12
CA THR A 105 10.97 13.72 -10.73
C THR A 105 10.71 13.32 -12.18
N ILE A 106 9.42 13.18 -12.50
CA ILE A 106 8.88 12.90 -13.83
C ILE A 106 8.29 14.17 -14.45
N LEU A 107 8.41 14.30 -15.76
CA LEU A 107 7.66 15.28 -16.56
C LEU A 107 6.27 14.73 -16.88
N ILE A 108 5.23 15.56 -16.73
CA ILE A 108 3.85 15.14 -16.93
C ILE A 108 3.08 16.04 -17.91
N ALA A 109 2.65 15.44 -19.02
CA ALA A 109 1.75 16.02 -20.02
C ALA A 109 0.28 15.62 -19.74
N PRO A 110 -0.72 16.38 -20.21
CA PRO A 110 -2.14 16.15 -19.93
C PRO A 110 -2.61 14.69 -20.07
N ASP A 111 -2.26 14.04 -21.18
CA ASP A 111 -2.66 12.67 -21.51
C ASP A 111 -2.10 11.66 -20.49
N HIS A 112 -0.85 11.83 -20.09
CA HIS A 112 -0.17 10.95 -19.12
C HIS A 112 -0.83 11.05 -17.74
N VAL A 113 -1.17 12.27 -17.31
CA VAL A 113 -1.86 12.51 -16.04
C VAL A 113 -3.25 11.88 -16.06
N VAL A 114 -3.99 12.03 -17.16
CA VAL A 114 -5.32 11.42 -17.35
C VAL A 114 -5.27 9.90 -17.29
N VAL A 115 -4.35 9.24 -17.99
CA VAL A 115 -4.18 7.77 -17.94
C VAL A 115 -3.74 7.32 -16.54
N THR A 116 -2.90 8.10 -15.85
CA THR A 116 -2.45 7.80 -14.49
C THR A 116 -3.60 7.92 -13.49
N ALA A 117 -4.50 8.90 -13.65
CA ALA A 117 -5.67 9.06 -12.80
C ALA A 117 -6.64 7.86 -12.92
N GLU A 118 -6.89 7.38 -14.14
CA GLU A 118 -7.65 6.14 -14.37
C GLU A 118 -6.97 4.92 -13.73
N ARG A 119 -5.65 4.73 -13.94
CA ARG A 119 -4.89 3.62 -13.35
C ARG A 119 -4.91 3.64 -11.82
N VAL A 120 -4.67 4.79 -11.20
CA VAL A 120 -4.69 4.96 -9.74
C VAL A 120 -6.09 4.74 -9.16
N ARG A 121 -7.14 5.29 -9.79
CA ARG A 121 -8.54 5.06 -9.37
C ARG A 121 -8.88 3.57 -9.43
N ASN A 122 -8.64 2.92 -10.55
CA ASN A 122 -9.02 1.51 -10.75
C ASN A 122 -8.24 0.58 -9.82
N ALA A 123 -6.94 0.81 -9.60
CA ALA A 123 -6.16 0.05 -8.63
C ALA A 123 -6.60 0.29 -7.17
N LEU A 124 -7.02 1.52 -6.82
CA LEU A 124 -7.55 1.83 -5.49
C LEU A 124 -8.91 1.16 -5.25
N LEU A 125 -9.83 1.22 -6.23
CA LEU A 125 -11.12 0.52 -6.17
C LEU A 125 -10.90 -1.00 -6.05
N HIS A 126 -10.02 -1.57 -6.86
CA HIS A 126 -9.69 -3.00 -6.80
C HIS A 126 -9.11 -3.40 -5.42
N ARG A 127 -8.22 -2.58 -4.84
CA ARG A 127 -7.69 -2.79 -3.47
C ARG A 127 -8.77 -2.71 -2.38
N LEU A 128 -9.85 -1.97 -2.60
CA LEU A 128 -11.02 -1.92 -1.71
C LEU A 128 -12.05 -3.04 -1.97
N GLY A 129 -11.84 -3.88 -2.98
CA GLY A 129 -12.82 -4.90 -3.41
C GLY A 129 -14.02 -4.30 -4.16
N LEU A 130 -13.89 -3.08 -4.67
CA LEU A 130 -14.95 -2.35 -5.36
C LEU A 130 -14.89 -2.56 -6.89
N PRO A 131 -16.05 -2.75 -7.56
CA PRO A 131 -16.10 -2.72 -9.02
C PRO A 131 -15.83 -1.31 -9.57
N PRO A 132 -15.41 -1.17 -10.84
CA PRO A 132 -15.35 0.12 -11.52
C PRO A 132 -16.71 0.83 -11.46
N MET A 133 -16.71 2.10 -11.08
CA MET A 133 -17.94 2.88 -10.90
C MET A 133 -17.73 4.36 -11.23
N PRO A 134 -18.77 5.04 -11.75
CA PRO A 134 -18.70 6.47 -12.02
C PRO A 134 -18.37 7.28 -10.76
N GLY A 135 -17.86 8.49 -10.98
CA GLY A 135 -17.47 9.42 -9.93
C GLY A 135 -17.49 10.86 -10.41
N SER A 136 -17.27 11.74 -9.44
CA SER A 136 -17.25 13.20 -9.56
C SER A 136 -16.14 13.66 -10.51
N LYS A 137 -16.41 14.73 -11.27
CA LYS A 137 -15.48 15.25 -12.26
C LYS A 137 -14.19 15.77 -11.60
N LEU A 138 -13.02 15.37 -12.12
CA LEU A 138 -11.73 15.90 -11.66
C LEU A 138 -11.06 16.70 -12.80
N ILE A 139 -10.81 17.98 -12.52
CA ILE A 139 -10.10 18.92 -13.38
C ILE A 139 -8.65 19.05 -12.89
N MET A 140 -7.68 18.89 -13.78
CA MET A 140 -6.24 18.91 -13.44
C MET A 140 -5.53 19.98 -14.27
N ARG A 141 -5.06 21.05 -13.62
CA ARG A 141 -4.38 22.17 -14.26
C ARG A 141 -2.87 22.05 -14.10
N LEU A 142 -2.16 21.81 -15.20
CA LEU A 142 -0.70 21.71 -15.23
C LEU A 142 -0.08 23.09 -15.39
N ASN A 143 0.58 23.57 -14.35
CA ASN A 143 1.23 24.87 -14.28
C ASN A 143 2.77 24.72 -14.38
N PRO A 144 3.40 25.05 -15.53
CA PRO A 144 4.85 24.97 -15.68
C PRO A 144 5.64 26.04 -14.89
N ALA A 145 4.96 27.04 -14.32
CA ALA A 145 5.60 28.02 -13.43
C ALA A 145 5.73 27.53 -11.97
N MET A 146 4.99 26.48 -11.59
CA MET A 146 4.95 25.90 -10.25
C MET A 146 6.17 25.01 -10.00
N SER A 147 6.79 25.11 -8.82
CA SER A 147 7.94 24.27 -8.45
C SER A 147 7.51 22.82 -8.19
N HIS A 148 8.34 21.85 -8.59
CA HIS A 148 8.19 20.43 -8.21
C HIS A 148 8.12 20.20 -6.70
N ARG A 149 8.70 21.12 -5.90
CA ARG A 149 8.67 21.08 -4.43
C ARG A 149 7.35 21.55 -3.84
N ALA A 150 6.57 22.37 -4.54
CA ALA A 150 5.32 22.96 -4.05
C ALA A 150 4.30 21.91 -3.58
N THR A 151 3.44 22.29 -2.63
CA THR A 151 2.27 21.50 -2.25
C THR A 151 1.26 21.44 -3.40
N VAL A 152 0.58 20.30 -3.54
CA VAL A 152 -0.54 20.14 -4.47
C VAL A 152 -1.81 20.21 -3.63
N PRO A 153 -2.55 21.34 -3.63
CA PRO A 153 -3.82 21.43 -2.95
C PRO A 153 -4.89 20.63 -3.72
N VAL A 154 -5.82 20.04 -2.97
CA VAL A 154 -7.06 19.48 -3.52
C VAL A 154 -8.18 20.45 -3.23
N VAL A 155 -8.70 21.11 -4.27
CA VAL A 155 -9.89 21.97 -4.15
C VAL A 155 -11.12 21.11 -4.41
N THR A 156 -12.17 21.31 -3.61
CA THR A 156 -13.43 20.56 -3.70
C THR A 156 -14.58 21.55 -3.87
N ASP A 157 -15.11 21.66 -5.09
CA ASP A 157 -16.27 22.48 -5.39
C ASP A 157 -17.55 21.65 -5.23
N ARG A 158 -18.46 22.11 -4.36
CA ARG A 158 -19.78 21.49 -4.17
C ARG A 158 -20.80 22.13 -5.12
N HIS A 159 -21.54 21.29 -5.84
CA HIS A 159 -22.66 21.69 -6.69
C HIS A 159 -23.95 20.99 -6.24
N LEU A 160 -25.10 21.44 -6.75
CA LEU A 160 -26.40 20.82 -6.49
C LEU A 160 -26.44 19.34 -6.91
N ASN A 161 -25.76 18.99 -8.00
CA ASN A 161 -25.82 17.67 -8.63
C ASN A 161 -24.59 16.78 -8.31
N GLY A 162 -23.79 17.14 -7.31
CA GLY A 162 -22.56 16.42 -6.93
C GLY A 162 -21.35 17.33 -6.76
N TYR A 163 -20.14 16.76 -6.87
CA TYR A 163 -18.89 17.48 -6.65
C TYR A 163 -18.08 17.65 -7.95
N THR A 164 -17.25 18.70 -7.98
CA THR A 164 -16.10 18.79 -8.88
C THR A 164 -14.84 18.90 -8.02
N TYR A 165 -13.78 18.19 -8.38
CA TYR A 165 -12.47 18.34 -7.76
C TYR A 165 -11.54 19.11 -8.71
N GLU A 166 -10.70 19.98 -8.16
CA GLU A 166 -9.61 20.61 -8.92
C GLU A 166 -8.25 20.36 -8.26
N LEU A 167 -7.28 19.92 -9.08
CA LEU A 167 -5.87 19.83 -8.73
C LEU A 167 -5.07 20.82 -9.57
N THR A 168 -4.24 21.65 -8.95
CA THR A 168 -3.17 22.36 -9.64
C THR A 168 -1.85 21.61 -9.44
N LEU A 169 -1.25 21.18 -10.54
CA LEU A 169 -0.06 20.31 -10.58
C LEU A 169 1.12 21.04 -11.23
N PRO A 170 2.35 20.94 -10.71
CA PRO A 170 3.54 21.34 -11.48
C PRO A 170 3.76 20.38 -12.66
N SER A 171 4.26 20.89 -13.78
CA SER A 171 4.59 20.07 -14.97
C SER A 171 5.76 19.09 -14.74
N GLU A 172 6.51 19.27 -13.66
CA GLU A 172 7.52 18.36 -13.14
C GLU A 172 7.14 17.98 -11.70
N ILE A 173 7.00 16.69 -11.40
CA ILE A 173 6.50 16.21 -10.09
C ILE A 173 7.21 14.91 -9.66
N GLY A 174 7.29 14.66 -8.35
CA GLY A 174 7.63 13.34 -7.84
C GLY A 174 6.45 12.38 -8.00
N ALA A 175 6.70 11.14 -8.45
CA ALA A 175 5.66 10.15 -8.68
C ALA A 175 4.81 9.86 -7.42
N ASP A 176 5.44 9.85 -6.23
CA ASP A 176 4.75 9.68 -4.95
C ASP A 176 3.75 10.80 -4.66
N LYS A 177 4.07 12.04 -5.05
CA LYS A 177 3.22 13.22 -4.85
C LYS A 177 2.04 13.20 -5.82
N LEU A 178 2.26 12.77 -7.06
CA LEU A 178 1.19 12.59 -8.05
C LEU A 178 0.19 11.52 -7.61
N VAL A 179 0.66 10.32 -7.27
CA VAL A 179 -0.21 9.22 -6.80
C VAL A 179 -0.98 9.66 -5.55
N ARG A 180 -0.32 10.30 -4.60
CA ARG A 180 -0.93 10.78 -3.35
C ARG A 180 -2.08 11.76 -3.57
N ALA A 181 -1.94 12.72 -4.49
CA ALA A 181 -3.02 13.64 -4.84
C ALA A 181 -4.21 12.91 -5.51
N LEU A 182 -3.93 11.96 -6.41
CA LEU A 182 -4.96 11.16 -7.09
C LEU A 182 -5.69 10.20 -6.15
N VAL A 183 -4.97 9.59 -5.20
CA VAL A 183 -5.53 8.79 -4.10
C VAL A 183 -6.42 9.66 -3.21
N GLN A 184 -5.95 10.85 -2.80
CA GLN A 184 -6.74 11.76 -1.97
C GLN A 184 -8.07 12.14 -2.63
N VAL A 185 -8.07 12.54 -3.90
CA VAL A 185 -9.30 12.83 -4.65
C VAL A 185 -10.21 11.59 -4.76
N THR A 186 -9.65 10.41 -4.99
CA THR A 186 -10.47 9.19 -5.14
C THR A 186 -11.08 8.75 -3.80
N LEU A 187 -10.39 8.93 -2.67
CA LEU A 187 -10.94 8.71 -1.33
C LEU A 187 -12.05 9.73 -1.00
N LEU A 188 -11.87 11.01 -1.40
CA LEU A 188 -12.89 12.04 -1.29
C LEU A 188 -14.14 11.70 -2.14
N ASP A 189 -14.00 11.25 -3.39
CA ASP A 189 -15.10 10.84 -4.28
C ASP A 189 -15.85 9.57 -3.80
N LEU A 190 -15.18 8.74 -2.99
CA LEU A 190 -15.79 7.59 -2.33
C LEU A 190 -16.59 7.98 -1.07
N ALA A 191 -16.18 9.04 -0.37
CA ALA A 191 -16.87 9.57 0.79
C ALA A 191 -18.04 10.50 0.40
N ASN A 192 -17.80 11.44 -0.52
CA ASN A 192 -18.71 12.52 -0.94
C ASN A 192 -19.84 12.03 -1.89
N ARG A 193 -20.39 10.85 -1.63
CA ARG A 193 -21.45 10.19 -2.43
C ARG A 193 -22.83 10.86 -2.34
N LYS A 194 -23.01 11.75 -1.38
CA LYS A 194 -24.20 12.58 -1.16
C LYS A 194 -23.77 14.04 -1.04
N PRO A 195 -24.61 15.03 -1.38
CA PRO A 195 -24.33 16.42 -1.05
C PRO A 195 -24.26 16.59 0.47
N GLN A 196 -23.08 16.90 0.99
CA GLN A 196 -22.84 17.09 2.42
C GLN A 196 -22.70 18.58 2.76
N LEU A 197 -23.20 18.97 3.95
CA LEU A 197 -23.16 20.36 4.43
C LEU A 197 -21.73 20.82 4.78
N ARG A 198 -20.86 19.89 5.16
CA ARG A 198 -19.47 20.11 5.58
C ARG A 198 -18.49 19.48 4.58
N ASP A 199 -17.26 19.95 4.60
CA ASP A 199 -16.15 19.30 3.91
C ASP A 199 -15.74 18.02 4.65
N THR A 200 -15.28 17.02 3.91
CA THR A 200 -14.89 15.71 4.48
C THR A 200 -13.38 15.60 4.55
N GLU A 201 -12.86 15.35 5.75
CA GLU A 201 -11.43 15.14 5.97
C GLU A 201 -11.07 13.65 5.84
N ILE A 202 -10.14 13.32 4.94
CA ILE A 202 -9.55 11.99 4.82
C ILE A 202 -8.29 11.93 5.70
N PRO A 203 -8.13 10.94 6.60
CA PRO A 203 -6.94 10.83 7.43
C PRO A 203 -5.65 10.74 6.60
N LEU A 204 -4.61 11.50 7.00
CA LEU A 204 -3.36 11.56 6.24
C LEU A 204 -2.69 10.18 6.15
N TRP A 205 -2.70 9.40 7.23
CA TRP A 205 -2.17 8.03 7.25
C TRP A 205 -2.90 7.11 6.25
N MET A 206 -4.21 7.31 6.01
CA MET A 206 -4.97 6.50 5.06
C MET A 206 -4.58 6.87 3.63
N THR A 207 -4.54 8.16 3.31
CA THR A 207 -4.11 8.66 1.99
C THR A 207 -2.67 8.22 1.67
N VAL A 208 -1.75 8.36 2.63
CA VAL A 208 -0.35 7.97 2.48
C VAL A 208 -0.18 6.46 2.45
N GLY A 209 -0.91 5.72 3.29
CA GLY A 209 -0.93 4.25 3.29
C GLY A 209 -1.35 3.71 1.92
N PHE A 210 -2.46 4.20 1.35
CA PHE A 210 -2.91 3.78 0.02
C PHE A 210 -1.89 4.16 -1.05
N THR A 211 -1.28 5.34 -0.95
CA THR A 211 -0.17 5.73 -1.84
C THR A 211 0.96 4.70 -1.84
N GLN A 212 1.39 4.22 -0.67
CA GLN A 212 2.47 3.22 -0.57
C GLN A 212 2.00 1.80 -0.99
N VAL A 213 0.80 1.38 -0.59
CA VAL A 213 0.19 0.08 -0.99
C VAL A 213 -0.02 -0.02 -2.51
N LEU A 214 -0.17 1.12 -3.20
CA LEU A 214 -0.21 1.23 -4.66
C LEU A 214 1.21 1.26 -5.28
N LEU A 215 2.12 2.09 -4.77
CA LEU A 215 3.52 2.16 -5.25
C LEU A 215 4.31 0.85 -5.06
N ALA A 216 3.91 0.00 -4.12
CA ALA A 216 4.52 -1.30 -3.86
C ALA A 216 3.90 -2.46 -4.69
N GLN A 217 3.14 -2.15 -5.74
CA GLN A 217 2.66 -3.15 -6.71
C GLN A 217 3.56 -3.13 -7.95
N PRO A 218 4.11 -4.28 -8.39
CA PRO A 218 4.93 -4.33 -9.60
C PRO A 218 4.14 -4.03 -10.88
N ASP A 219 2.83 -4.30 -10.85
CA ASP A 219 1.93 -4.20 -12.02
C ASP A 219 1.37 -2.78 -12.21
N LEU A 220 1.50 -1.89 -11.22
CA LEU A 220 0.99 -0.53 -11.29
C LEU A 220 1.99 0.40 -12.01
N VAL A 221 2.04 0.31 -13.33
CA VAL A 221 2.90 1.15 -14.18
C VAL A 221 2.43 2.61 -14.13
N LEU A 222 3.09 3.41 -13.30
CA LEU A 222 2.80 4.82 -13.01
C LEU A 222 3.63 5.76 -13.89
N VAL A 223 3.06 6.11 -15.05
CA VAL A 223 3.68 6.90 -16.12
C VAL A 223 4.86 6.19 -16.80
N LEU A 224 4.77 6.11 -18.13
CA LEU A 224 5.89 5.73 -18.99
C LEU A 224 6.88 6.89 -19.02
N SER A 225 8.08 6.68 -18.49
CA SER A 225 9.19 7.60 -18.71
C SER A 225 9.48 7.69 -20.20
N ARG A 226 9.58 8.91 -20.76
CA ARG A 226 10.30 9.13 -22.01
C ARG A 226 11.75 9.44 -21.64
N PRO A 227 12.71 8.50 -21.80
CA PRO A 227 14.11 8.76 -21.50
C PRO A 227 14.72 9.62 -22.61
N GLU A 228 14.69 10.94 -22.45
CA GLU A 228 15.43 11.86 -23.32
C GLU A 228 16.94 11.80 -23.03
N GLN A 229 17.60 10.72 -23.50
CA GLN A 229 19.04 10.69 -23.70
C GLN A 229 19.35 11.04 -25.17
N GLY A 230 20.29 11.96 -25.39
CA GLY A 230 20.82 12.26 -26.73
C GLY A 230 19.86 12.92 -27.73
N GLY A 231 18.63 13.25 -27.34
CA GLY A 231 17.66 13.94 -28.21
C GLY A 231 16.92 13.06 -29.22
N ASN A 232 17.13 11.74 -29.21
CA ASN A 232 16.37 10.79 -30.03
C ASN A 232 15.14 10.27 -29.27
N GLU A 233 14.04 10.04 -30.00
CA GLU A 233 12.84 9.41 -29.43
C GLU A 233 13.04 7.89 -29.32
N MET A 234 13.44 7.42 -28.13
CA MET A 234 13.43 5.99 -27.80
C MET A 234 12.00 5.43 -27.71
N ALA A 235 11.87 4.15 -28.05
CA ALA A 235 10.61 3.42 -27.98
C ALA A 235 10.11 3.24 -26.53
N MET A 236 8.82 2.92 -26.42
CA MET A 236 8.05 2.94 -25.17
C MET A 236 8.26 1.65 -24.36
N GLU A 237 9.33 1.57 -23.57
CA GLU A 237 9.69 0.37 -22.81
C GLU A 237 8.80 0.14 -21.57
N GLU A 238 8.00 -0.92 -21.61
CA GLU A 238 7.13 -1.33 -20.50
C GLU A 238 7.87 -2.31 -19.57
N VAL A 239 8.42 -1.79 -18.46
CA VAL A 239 9.19 -2.59 -17.49
C VAL A 239 8.29 -3.45 -16.60
N VAL A 240 7.67 -4.48 -17.19
CA VAL A 240 6.84 -5.47 -16.48
C VAL A 240 7.70 -6.33 -15.57
N LYS A 241 7.81 -5.95 -14.30
CA LYS A 241 8.55 -6.72 -13.27
C LYS A 241 7.76 -7.96 -12.84
N ASN A 242 7.81 -9.00 -13.68
CA ASN A 242 7.28 -10.35 -13.46
C ASN A 242 7.94 -11.09 -12.27
N VAL A 243 7.79 -10.56 -11.05
CA VAL A 243 8.35 -11.10 -9.81
C VAL A 243 7.36 -12.06 -9.17
N ARG A 244 7.57 -13.37 -9.38
CA ARG A 244 6.82 -14.42 -8.67
C ARG A 244 7.04 -14.27 -7.16
N ARG A 245 6.00 -13.78 -6.45
CA ARG A 245 5.99 -13.37 -5.03
C ARG A 245 6.80 -12.11 -4.73
N HIS A 246 6.28 -10.96 -5.15
CA HIS A 246 6.74 -9.66 -4.63
C HIS A 246 6.33 -9.47 -3.16
N ASP A 247 7.29 -9.10 -2.29
CA ASP A 247 7.01 -8.68 -0.91
C ASP A 247 6.87 -7.15 -0.85
N SER A 248 5.63 -6.67 -0.83
CA SER A 248 5.29 -5.24 -0.72
C SER A 248 5.86 -4.59 0.54
N LEU A 249 6.06 -5.37 1.62
CA LEU A 249 6.57 -4.86 2.89
C LEU A 249 8.10 -4.91 3.00
N ALA A 250 8.84 -5.38 1.99
CA ALA A 250 10.31 -5.57 2.09
C ALA A 250 11.04 -4.29 2.55
N GLY A 251 10.77 -3.15 1.91
CA GLY A 251 11.35 -1.86 2.27
C GLY A 251 10.84 -1.31 3.61
N VAL A 252 9.61 -1.64 3.99
CA VAL A 252 9.03 -1.30 5.30
C VAL A 252 9.73 -2.09 6.41
N ARG A 253 9.92 -3.40 6.24
CA ARG A 253 10.66 -4.28 7.15
C ARG A 253 12.10 -3.81 7.33
N ALA A 254 12.79 -3.45 6.24
CA ALA A 254 14.14 -2.90 6.33
C ALA A 254 14.21 -1.60 7.16
N ARG A 255 13.28 -0.66 6.93
CA ARG A 255 13.24 0.63 7.64
C ARG A 255 12.84 0.50 9.12
N LEU A 256 11.85 -0.33 9.44
CA LEU A 256 11.35 -0.51 10.81
C LEU A 256 12.21 -1.45 11.68
N ARG A 257 13.21 -2.14 11.11
CA ARG A 257 14.27 -2.80 11.89
C ARG A 257 15.29 -1.81 12.46
N GLY A 258 15.62 -0.75 11.70
CA GLY A 258 16.69 0.19 12.05
C GLY A 258 16.26 1.38 12.93
N ARG A 259 14.96 1.56 13.17
CA ARG A 259 14.38 2.66 13.98
C ARG A 259 13.08 2.21 14.63
N ARG A 260 12.81 2.68 15.87
CA ARG A 260 11.49 2.60 16.53
C ARG A 260 10.40 3.04 15.54
N ALA A 261 9.35 2.24 15.36
CA ALA A 261 8.17 2.67 14.63
C ALA A 261 7.46 3.82 15.37
N PHE A 262 6.69 4.63 14.66
CA PHE A 262 5.80 5.59 15.30
C PHE A 262 4.62 4.86 15.98
N ASP A 263 4.15 5.40 17.11
CA ASP A 263 2.94 4.92 17.79
C ASP A 263 1.70 5.21 16.93
N PHE A 264 0.58 4.51 17.17
CA PHE A 264 -0.65 4.72 16.42
C PHE A 264 -1.15 6.16 16.58
N SER A 265 -1.08 6.71 17.79
CA SER A 265 -1.33 8.12 18.09
C SER A 265 -0.45 9.09 17.28
N GLU A 266 0.86 8.84 17.17
CA GLU A 266 1.81 9.64 16.37
C GLU A 266 1.55 9.57 14.84
N ILE A 267 0.91 8.50 14.38
CA ILE A 267 0.47 8.27 12.98
C ILE A 267 -0.91 8.87 12.72
N ALA A 268 -1.81 8.78 13.70
CA ALA A 268 -3.17 9.28 13.69
C ALA A 268 -3.23 10.81 13.62
N ILE A 269 -2.35 11.48 14.38
CA ILE A 269 -2.24 12.95 14.44
C ILE A 269 -0.75 13.35 14.26
N PRO A 270 -0.23 13.36 13.03
CA PRO A 270 1.20 13.56 12.79
C PRO A 270 1.63 15.01 12.98
N SER A 271 2.70 15.21 13.77
CA SER A 271 3.28 16.53 13.98
C SER A 271 4.02 17.06 12.74
N PRO A 272 4.25 18.38 12.62
CA PRO A 272 5.12 18.94 11.58
C PRO A 272 6.58 18.44 11.63
N ALA A 273 6.99 17.71 12.67
CA ALA A 273 8.28 17.02 12.72
C ALA A 273 8.24 15.62 12.08
N HIS A 274 7.07 14.97 12.03
CA HIS A 274 6.88 13.68 11.36
C HIS A 274 6.83 13.86 9.82
N LEU A 275 6.44 15.05 9.36
CA LEU A 275 6.20 15.36 7.94
C LEU A 275 7.44 15.94 7.19
N ARG A 276 8.66 15.77 7.73
CA ARG A 276 9.91 16.31 7.16
C ARG A 276 11.01 15.26 7.02
N GLY A 277 11.86 15.39 5.99
CA GLY A 277 13.09 14.61 5.80
C GLY A 277 12.90 13.09 5.88
N GLU A 278 13.78 12.41 6.61
CA GLU A 278 13.68 10.96 6.85
C GLU A 278 12.46 10.56 7.69
N ASN A 279 11.92 11.45 8.52
CA ASN A 279 10.71 11.18 9.30
C ASN A 279 9.50 11.03 8.39
N TRP A 280 9.43 11.79 7.28
CA TRP A 280 8.39 11.62 6.27
C TRP A 280 8.44 10.22 5.63
N ARG A 281 9.64 9.75 5.27
CA ARG A 281 9.86 8.37 4.76
C ARG A 281 9.52 7.30 5.80
N HIS A 282 9.69 7.60 7.09
CA HIS A 282 9.30 6.73 8.21
C HIS A 282 7.78 6.71 8.42
N PHE A 283 7.11 7.86 8.34
CA PHE A 283 5.66 7.99 8.37
C PHE A 283 5.00 7.28 7.20
N GLN A 284 5.58 7.36 5.99
CA GLN A 284 5.18 6.58 4.82
C GLN A 284 5.24 5.07 5.10
N ALA A 285 6.35 4.57 5.66
CA ALA A 285 6.51 3.16 5.98
C ALA A 285 5.53 2.67 7.07
N CYS A 286 5.30 3.46 8.11
CA CYS A 286 4.31 3.15 9.15
C CYS A 286 2.88 3.15 8.58
N SER A 287 2.52 4.15 7.77
CA SER A 287 1.21 4.25 7.10
C SER A 287 0.95 3.09 6.13
N HIS A 288 1.99 2.63 5.42
CA HIS A 288 1.92 1.44 4.56
C HIS A 288 1.54 0.20 5.38
N LEU A 289 2.29 -0.08 6.45
CA LEU A 289 2.03 -1.24 7.32
C LEU A 289 0.64 -1.18 7.96
N LEU A 290 0.25 -0.03 8.50
CA LEU A 290 -1.06 0.16 9.12
C LEU A 290 -2.19 -0.21 8.16
N LEU A 291 -2.12 0.28 6.92
CA LEU A 291 -3.15 0.01 5.93
C LEU A 291 -3.12 -1.44 5.40
N ASP A 292 -1.94 -1.99 5.11
CA ASP A 292 -1.77 -3.40 4.71
C ASP A 292 -2.40 -4.35 5.75
N ARG A 293 -2.16 -4.07 7.03
CA ARG A 293 -2.71 -4.84 8.15
C ARG A 293 -4.21 -4.64 8.33
N LEU A 294 -4.75 -3.43 8.15
CA LEU A 294 -6.20 -3.17 8.17
C LEU A 294 -6.93 -3.81 6.97
N LEU A 295 -6.27 -3.93 5.81
CA LEU A 295 -6.76 -4.66 4.64
C LEU A 295 -6.76 -6.19 4.86
N ALA A 296 -5.78 -6.70 5.61
CA ALA A 296 -5.62 -8.13 5.93
C ALA A 296 -6.56 -8.66 7.04
N VAL A 297 -7.24 -7.77 7.78
CA VAL A 297 -8.32 -8.15 8.72
C VAL A 297 -9.50 -8.76 7.96
N GLN A 298 -10.30 -9.61 8.62
CA GLN A 298 -11.49 -10.21 8.03
C GLN A 298 -12.46 -9.13 7.49
N ALA A 299 -12.77 -9.22 6.19
CA ALA A 299 -13.51 -8.21 5.43
C ALA A 299 -12.89 -6.80 5.42
N GLY A 300 -11.56 -6.67 5.60
CA GLY A 300 -10.83 -5.40 5.75
C GLY A 300 -11.09 -4.37 4.64
N GLY A 301 -11.17 -4.80 3.37
CA GLY A 301 -11.54 -3.92 2.25
C GLY A 301 -12.95 -3.34 2.38
N VAL A 302 -13.94 -4.17 2.72
CA VAL A 302 -15.34 -3.77 2.95
C VAL A 302 -15.47 -2.87 4.19
N ARG A 303 -14.67 -3.15 5.23
CA ARG A 303 -14.58 -2.28 6.42
C ARG A 303 -14.01 -0.91 6.04
N LEU A 304 -12.86 -0.82 5.38
CA LEU A 304 -12.31 0.48 4.91
C LEU A 304 -13.28 1.24 4.00
N GLN A 305 -13.93 0.55 3.04
CA GLN A 305 -15.00 1.10 2.21
C GLN A 305 -16.13 1.72 3.05
N ASN A 306 -16.60 1.01 4.08
CA ASN A 306 -17.66 1.50 4.96
C ASN A 306 -17.19 2.65 5.86
N MET A 307 -15.95 2.61 6.35
CA MET A 307 -15.34 3.73 7.09
C MET A 307 -15.30 4.99 6.24
N ILE A 308 -14.77 4.91 5.00
CA ILE A 308 -14.68 6.04 4.05
C ILE A 308 -16.07 6.65 3.80
N ARG A 309 -17.08 5.81 3.56
CA ARG A 309 -18.48 6.24 3.38
C ARG A 309 -19.10 6.91 4.62
N GLN A 310 -18.64 6.55 5.81
CA GLN A 310 -19.07 7.13 7.08
C GLN A 310 -18.22 8.32 7.54
N LEU A 311 -17.18 8.75 6.80
CA LEU A 311 -16.40 9.94 7.17
C LEU A 311 -17.23 11.23 7.18
N PRO A 312 -18.10 11.54 6.20
CA PRO A 312 -18.84 12.81 6.19
C PRO A 312 -19.92 12.90 7.27
N ASP A 313 -20.46 11.74 7.69
CA ASP A 313 -21.58 11.65 8.64
C ASP A 313 -21.13 11.73 10.12
N ASN A 314 -19.81 11.86 10.39
CA ASN A 314 -19.24 11.95 11.73
C ASN A 314 -18.25 13.13 11.83
N MET A 315 -18.19 13.82 12.99
CA MET A 315 -17.24 14.95 13.15
C MET A 315 -15.77 14.53 13.31
N ASN A 316 -15.49 13.24 13.47
CA ASN A 316 -14.14 12.71 13.67
C ASN A 316 -14.05 11.32 13.01
N TRP A 317 -13.00 11.11 12.22
CA TRP A 317 -12.74 9.82 11.54
C TRP A 317 -12.57 8.66 12.52
N GLN A 318 -12.14 8.91 13.76
CA GLN A 318 -12.03 7.90 14.81
C GLN A 318 -13.40 7.31 15.18
N THR A 319 -14.47 8.12 15.12
CA THR A 319 -15.84 7.64 15.32
C THR A 319 -16.27 6.73 14.18
N SER A 320 -15.96 7.08 12.93
CA SER A 320 -16.20 6.21 11.76
C SER A 320 -15.36 4.93 11.80
N PHE A 321 -14.14 5.00 12.34
CA PHE A 321 -13.26 3.84 12.53
C PHE A 321 -13.85 2.87 13.57
N LEU A 322 -14.16 3.34 14.79
CA LEU A 322 -14.71 2.48 15.85
C LEU A 322 -16.10 1.93 15.51
N LYS A 323 -16.96 2.69 14.80
CA LYS A 323 -18.25 2.18 14.25
C LYS A 323 -18.08 1.00 13.28
N VAL A 324 -16.90 0.84 12.69
CA VAL A 324 -16.62 -0.14 11.62
C VAL A 324 -15.68 -1.26 12.09
N TYR A 325 -14.87 -1.02 13.12
CA TYR A 325 -13.92 -1.98 13.68
C TYR A 325 -14.20 -2.34 15.15
N GLY A 326 -15.33 -1.95 15.73
CA GLY A 326 -15.69 -2.23 17.14
C GLY A 326 -15.58 -3.70 17.55
N ASP A 327 -15.89 -4.62 16.63
CA ASP A 327 -15.73 -6.08 16.82
C ASP A 327 -14.28 -6.50 17.15
N PHE A 328 -13.29 -5.71 16.72
CA PHE A 328 -11.86 -5.96 16.91
C PHE A 328 -11.22 -5.00 17.93
N PHE A 329 -11.70 -3.76 18.01
CA PHE A 329 -11.14 -2.69 18.82
C PHE A 329 -12.25 -2.01 19.64
N PRO A 330 -12.40 -2.33 20.94
CA PRO A 330 -13.40 -1.70 21.81
C PRO A 330 -13.23 -0.19 21.93
N ASP A 331 -11.98 0.28 21.89
CA ASP A 331 -11.58 1.68 22.00
C ASP A 331 -10.27 1.95 21.24
N MET A 332 -9.85 3.22 21.21
CA MET A 332 -8.59 3.63 20.55
C MET A 332 -7.34 3.05 21.25
N LEU A 333 -7.40 2.74 22.54
CA LEU A 333 -6.31 2.09 23.26
C LEU A 333 -6.12 0.62 22.83
N GLY A 334 -7.22 -0.07 22.47
CA GLY A 334 -7.19 -1.37 21.80
C GLY A 334 -6.46 -1.30 20.45
N VAL A 335 -6.66 -0.23 19.68
CA VAL A 335 -5.93 0.00 18.42
C VAL A 335 -4.44 0.22 18.66
N GLU A 336 -4.07 1.05 19.64
CA GLU A 336 -2.66 1.31 20.02
C GLU A 336 -1.95 0.04 20.50
N LYS A 337 -2.61 -0.79 21.33
CA LYS A 337 -2.11 -2.10 21.77
C LYS A 337 -1.93 -3.08 20.60
N TRP A 338 -2.91 -3.17 19.70
CA TRP A 338 -2.83 -3.99 18.49
C TRP A 338 -1.71 -3.52 17.57
N TRP A 339 -1.52 -2.21 17.44
CA TRP A 339 -0.47 -1.61 16.62
C TRP A 339 0.92 -1.93 17.18
N ALA A 340 1.15 -1.76 18.48
CA ALA A 340 2.41 -2.15 19.14
C ALA A 340 2.74 -3.65 18.92
N VAL A 341 1.75 -4.53 19.07
CA VAL A 341 1.89 -5.97 18.75
C VAL A 341 2.18 -6.18 17.25
N THR A 342 1.55 -5.43 16.36
CA THR A 342 1.77 -5.50 14.91
C THR A 342 3.20 -5.09 14.51
N ILE A 343 3.76 -4.08 15.17
CA ILE A 343 5.18 -3.69 15.01
C ILE A 343 6.10 -4.84 15.45
N VAL A 344 5.90 -5.37 16.66
CA VAL A 344 6.70 -6.48 17.20
C VAL A 344 6.57 -7.75 16.34
N GLN A 345 5.40 -8.02 15.77
CA GLN A 345 5.22 -9.10 14.80
C GLN A 345 6.01 -8.82 13.51
N LEU A 346 5.96 -7.62 12.93
CA LEU A 346 6.66 -7.33 11.68
C LEU A 346 8.19 -7.41 11.84
N THR A 347 8.74 -6.91 12.95
CA THR A 347 10.17 -6.98 13.23
C THR A 347 10.58 -8.40 13.64
N GLY A 348 9.84 -9.04 14.55
CA GLY A 348 10.15 -10.33 15.15
C GLY A 348 9.87 -11.58 14.28
N GLN A 349 8.81 -11.60 13.45
CA GLN A 349 8.48 -12.78 12.61
C GLN A 349 9.59 -13.16 11.62
N ASN A 350 10.56 -12.27 11.38
CA ASN A 350 11.74 -12.57 10.56
C ASN A 350 12.61 -13.70 11.14
N GLN A 351 12.58 -13.97 12.45
CA GLN A 351 13.24 -15.14 13.04
C GLN A 351 12.58 -16.48 12.67
N TYR A 352 11.39 -16.49 12.06
CA TYR A 352 10.59 -17.70 11.83
C TYR A 352 10.07 -17.90 10.40
N GLN A 353 10.25 -16.94 9.50
CA GLN A 353 9.74 -17.02 8.11
C GLN A 353 10.74 -16.64 7.01
N ASN A 354 11.94 -16.17 7.40
CA ASN A 354 12.94 -15.62 6.47
C ASN A 354 14.35 -16.20 6.68
N TRP A 355 14.50 -17.41 7.24
CA TRP A 355 15.79 -18.11 7.23
C TRP A 355 16.23 -18.36 5.78
N THR A 356 17.46 -17.96 5.45
CA THR A 356 18.17 -18.48 4.28
C THR A 356 18.37 -19.99 4.40
N LEU A 357 18.62 -20.66 3.29
CA LEU A 357 18.81 -22.11 3.28
C LEU A 357 19.97 -22.56 4.19
N SER A 358 21.05 -21.78 4.21
CA SER A 358 22.21 -21.95 5.10
C SER A 358 21.88 -21.77 6.58
N GLU A 359 21.17 -20.70 6.95
CA GLU A 359 20.73 -20.49 8.35
C GLU A 359 19.77 -21.60 8.79
N ALA A 360 18.88 -22.06 7.91
CA ALA A 360 17.94 -23.13 8.22
C ALA A 360 18.64 -24.49 8.40
N VAL A 361 19.70 -24.78 7.63
CA VAL A 361 20.57 -25.95 7.86
C VAL A 361 21.30 -25.83 9.20
N GLU A 362 21.91 -24.68 9.49
CA GLU A 362 22.64 -24.44 10.75
C GLU A 362 21.72 -24.54 11.98
N LYS A 363 20.49 -24.00 11.91
CA LYS A 363 19.49 -24.17 12.98
C LYS A 363 18.93 -25.60 13.06
N LEU A 364 18.90 -26.37 11.97
CA LEU A 364 18.56 -27.79 12.03
C LEU A 364 19.68 -28.60 12.71
N GLU A 365 20.94 -28.37 12.35
CA GLU A 365 22.09 -29.06 12.96
C GLU A 365 22.18 -28.74 14.47
N ASN A 366 22.05 -27.47 14.86
CA ASN A 366 22.01 -27.07 16.27
C ASN A 366 20.78 -27.63 17.03
N LEU A 367 19.65 -27.87 16.33
CA LEU A 367 18.50 -28.56 16.91
C LEU A 367 18.73 -30.07 17.05
N LEU A 368 19.56 -30.69 16.21
CA LEU A 368 19.95 -32.09 16.32
C LEU A 368 21.03 -32.34 17.39
N LYS A 369 21.82 -31.33 17.77
CA LYS A 369 22.73 -31.41 18.95
C LYS A 369 21.96 -31.56 20.27
N LEU A 370 22.56 -32.26 21.23
CA LEU A 370 22.05 -32.38 22.60
C LEU A 370 22.82 -31.42 23.54
N PRO A 371 22.12 -30.62 24.38
CA PRO A 371 22.79 -29.82 25.41
C PRO A 371 23.37 -30.73 26.49
N ALA A 372 24.65 -30.54 26.82
CA ALA A 372 25.44 -31.48 27.61
C ALA A 372 25.51 -31.13 29.11
N GLU A 373 24.36 -30.96 29.77
CA GLU A 373 24.28 -30.98 31.24
C GLU A 373 23.83 -32.36 31.75
N VAL A 374 24.55 -33.42 31.34
CA VAL A 374 24.34 -34.77 31.89
C VAL A 374 25.37 -35.01 32.99
N ARG A 375 24.99 -34.77 34.24
CA ARG A 375 25.78 -35.14 35.42
C ARG A 375 25.86 -36.67 35.53
N LEU A 376 26.95 -37.25 35.03
CA LEU A 376 27.15 -38.71 35.04
C LEU A 376 27.63 -39.24 36.40
N ASN A 377 28.14 -38.37 37.29
CA ASN A 377 28.41 -38.66 38.70
C ASN A 377 28.34 -37.38 39.54
N ASN A 378 28.20 -37.52 40.87
CA ASN A 378 28.11 -36.41 41.82
C ASN A 378 29.46 -35.76 42.20
N ALA A 379 30.58 -36.23 41.65
CA ALA A 379 31.93 -35.86 42.09
C ALA A 379 32.72 -34.97 41.10
N ASP A 380 32.34 -34.93 39.82
CA ASP A 380 33.13 -34.31 38.76
C ASP A 380 32.47 -33.06 38.17
N SER A 381 33.28 -32.06 37.79
CA SER A 381 32.80 -30.87 37.07
C SER A 381 32.33 -31.22 35.65
N PRO A 382 31.24 -30.58 35.15
CA PRO A 382 30.74 -30.85 33.80
C PRO A 382 31.71 -30.33 32.74
N LEU A 383 32.13 -31.21 31.83
CA LEU A 383 32.81 -30.86 30.59
C LEU A 383 31.75 -30.63 29.49
N GLU A 384 31.83 -29.50 28.79
CA GLU A 384 30.92 -29.11 27.70
C GLU A 384 31.19 -29.92 26.41
N ALA A 385 30.97 -31.24 26.44
CA ALA A 385 31.12 -32.13 25.30
C ALA A 385 29.82 -32.21 24.49
N GLU A 386 29.75 -31.60 23.29
CA GLU A 386 28.57 -31.67 22.42
C GLU A 386 28.20 -33.12 22.04
N VAL A 387 27.11 -33.65 22.60
CA VAL A 387 26.68 -35.04 22.33
C VAL A 387 25.75 -35.11 21.12
N THR A 388 26.06 -36.00 20.18
CA THR A 388 25.21 -36.31 19.02
C THR A 388 24.11 -37.31 19.36
N LEU A 389 23.01 -37.31 18.59
CA LEU A 389 21.92 -38.28 18.74
C LEU A 389 22.42 -39.73 18.63
N GLN A 390 23.39 -39.99 17.76
CA GLN A 390 24.02 -41.30 17.58
C GLN A 390 24.78 -41.77 18.83
N GLN A 391 25.50 -40.87 19.51
CA GLN A 391 26.20 -41.19 20.77
C GLN A 391 25.20 -41.44 21.90
N ALA A 392 24.16 -40.62 22.04
CA ALA A 392 23.11 -40.83 23.05
C ALA A 392 22.36 -42.16 22.84
N ILE A 393 21.99 -42.50 21.60
CA ILE A 393 21.33 -43.76 21.23
C ILE A 393 22.19 -44.99 21.56
N ARG A 394 23.53 -44.89 21.45
CA ARG A 394 24.47 -45.96 21.78
C ARG A 394 24.80 -46.07 23.28
N GLY A 395 24.97 -44.94 23.97
CA GLY A 395 25.61 -44.90 25.29
C GLY A 395 24.72 -44.60 26.50
N TRP A 396 23.52 -44.04 26.32
CA TRP A 396 22.67 -43.60 27.45
C TRP A 396 21.65 -44.67 27.88
N ASP A 397 21.21 -44.62 29.14
CA ASP A 397 20.09 -45.42 29.64
C ASP A 397 18.77 -45.08 28.95
N PHE A 398 17.86 -46.05 28.82
CA PHE A 398 16.60 -45.84 28.09
C PHE A 398 15.65 -44.83 28.72
N ALA A 399 15.58 -44.70 30.05
CA ALA A 399 14.71 -43.72 30.67
C ALA A 399 15.09 -42.29 30.26
N VAL A 400 16.40 -42.01 30.26
CA VAL A 400 16.97 -40.74 29.78
C VAL A 400 16.82 -40.61 28.26
N GLN A 401 17.20 -41.63 27.48
CA GLN A 401 17.03 -41.62 26.02
C GLN A 401 15.60 -41.28 25.62
N LYS A 402 14.60 -41.94 26.23
CA LYS A 402 13.19 -41.75 25.90
C LYS A 402 12.78 -40.30 26.11
N GLN A 403 13.00 -39.74 27.31
CA GLN A 403 12.63 -38.37 27.64
C GLN A 403 13.30 -37.34 26.70
N THR A 404 14.61 -37.49 26.45
CA THR A 404 15.36 -36.59 25.58
C THR A 404 14.94 -36.70 24.11
N LEU A 405 14.70 -37.90 23.60
CA LEU A 405 14.27 -38.12 22.22
C LEU A 405 12.82 -37.67 21.99
N GLU A 406 11.90 -37.89 22.94
CA GLU A 406 10.53 -37.35 22.86
C GLU A 406 10.53 -35.82 22.86
N MET A 407 11.37 -35.18 23.67
CA MET A 407 11.59 -33.72 23.62
C MET A 407 12.14 -33.27 22.25
N LYS A 408 13.11 -33.98 21.67
CA LYS A 408 13.66 -33.67 20.33
C LYS A 408 12.64 -33.87 19.20
N ILE A 409 11.81 -34.90 19.27
CA ILE A 409 10.69 -35.12 18.34
C ILE A 409 9.72 -33.92 18.37
N ASN A 410 9.39 -33.42 19.57
CA ASN A 410 8.54 -32.23 19.71
C ASN A 410 9.23 -30.95 19.19
N GLN A 411 10.53 -30.78 19.41
CA GLN A 411 11.30 -29.67 18.84
C GLN A 411 11.34 -29.74 17.30
N LEU A 412 11.50 -30.92 16.70
CA LEU A 412 11.42 -31.13 15.24
C LEU A 412 10.03 -30.83 14.66
N LEU A 413 8.95 -31.21 15.37
CA LEU A 413 7.57 -30.88 14.97
C LEU A 413 7.31 -29.37 14.99
N ILE A 414 7.84 -28.63 15.97
CA ILE A 414 7.77 -27.17 16.02
C ILE A 414 8.64 -26.53 14.91
N ALA A 415 9.82 -27.07 14.64
CA ALA A 415 10.70 -26.61 13.56
C ALA A 415 10.09 -26.82 12.16
N ARG A 416 9.34 -27.90 11.93
CA ARG A 416 8.62 -28.17 10.68
C ARG A 416 7.71 -27.01 10.25
N MET A 417 7.15 -26.25 11.19
CA MET A 417 6.30 -25.08 10.90
C MET A 417 7.08 -23.84 10.43
N LYS A 418 8.42 -23.85 10.57
CA LYS A 418 9.32 -22.70 10.37
C LYS A 418 10.39 -22.96 9.27
N MET A 419 10.57 -24.22 8.88
CA MET A 419 11.62 -24.64 7.94
C MET A 419 11.27 -24.41 6.46
N PRO A 420 12.25 -24.05 5.60
CA PRO A 420 12.07 -23.98 4.15
C PRO A 420 11.58 -25.32 3.56
N ARG A 421 10.79 -25.25 2.48
CA ARG A 421 10.18 -26.43 1.83
C ARG A 421 11.18 -27.53 1.45
N GLN A 422 12.41 -27.15 1.11
CA GLN A 422 13.50 -28.07 0.75
C GLN A 422 14.01 -28.91 1.95
N LEU A 423 13.91 -28.40 3.18
CA LEU A 423 14.37 -29.10 4.39
C LEU A 423 13.26 -29.90 5.10
N LEU A 424 11.99 -29.70 4.73
CA LEU A 424 10.86 -30.46 5.30
C LEU A 424 11.00 -32.00 5.16
N PRO A 425 11.53 -32.58 4.06
CA PRO A 425 11.78 -34.02 3.99
C PRO A 425 12.71 -34.51 5.11
N PHE A 426 13.83 -33.82 5.32
CA PHE A 426 14.83 -34.15 6.34
C PHE A 426 14.27 -34.08 7.76
N VAL A 427 13.53 -33.02 8.09
CA VAL A 427 12.87 -32.88 9.40
C VAL A 427 11.86 -34.00 9.66
N ASN A 428 11.09 -34.40 8.65
CA ASN A 428 10.14 -35.51 8.75
C ASN A 428 10.85 -36.88 8.83
N GLU A 429 11.95 -37.09 8.09
CA GLU A 429 12.77 -38.30 8.16
C GLU A 429 13.40 -38.47 9.55
N TYR A 430 14.08 -37.44 10.07
CA TYR A 430 14.64 -37.45 11.43
C TYR A 430 13.57 -37.74 12.49
N GLY A 431 12.43 -37.03 12.44
CA GLY A 431 11.32 -37.27 13.36
C GLY A 431 10.81 -38.71 13.30
N ARG A 432 10.66 -39.28 12.10
CA ARG A 432 10.19 -40.66 11.89
C ARG A 432 11.19 -41.71 12.40
N ILE A 433 12.50 -41.51 12.18
CA ILE A 433 13.54 -42.43 12.67
C ILE A 433 13.53 -42.47 14.21
N LEU A 434 13.50 -41.31 14.86
CA LEU A 434 13.45 -41.22 16.33
C LEU A 434 12.15 -41.81 16.90
N GLN A 435 11.00 -41.53 16.30
CA GLN A 435 9.71 -42.12 16.70
C GLN A 435 9.72 -43.66 16.58
N ASN A 436 10.19 -44.18 15.44
CA ASN A 436 10.32 -45.63 15.23
C ASN A 436 11.25 -46.28 16.26
N TYR A 437 12.38 -45.63 16.58
CA TYR A 437 13.34 -46.12 17.57
C TYR A 437 12.72 -46.19 18.97
N VAL A 438 12.15 -45.09 19.48
CA VAL A 438 11.54 -45.04 20.83
C VAL A 438 10.39 -46.05 20.93
N ALA A 439 9.49 -46.09 19.95
CA ALA A 439 8.35 -47.01 19.95
C ALA A 439 8.78 -48.49 19.90
N THR A 440 9.85 -48.82 19.17
CA THR A 440 10.34 -50.21 19.06
C THR A 440 11.11 -50.62 20.33
N ARG A 441 11.95 -49.74 20.90
CA ARG A 441 12.68 -50.06 22.14
C ARG A 441 11.73 -50.21 23.34
N GLN A 442 10.73 -49.34 23.45
CA GLN A 442 9.67 -49.48 24.47
C GLN A 442 8.89 -50.82 24.33
N ARG A 443 8.68 -51.34 23.11
CA ARG A 443 8.07 -52.67 22.88
C ARG A 443 8.98 -53.83 23.30
N ILE A 444 10.31 -53.68 23.21
CA ILE A 444 11.28 -54.71 23.63
C ILE A 444 11.39 -54.74 25.16
N GLU A 445 11.38 -53.58 25.83
CA GLU A 445 11.48 -53.52 27.29
C GLU A 445 10.18 -53.94 27.99
N SER A 446 9.02 -53.57 27.43
CA SER A 446 7.71 -54.08 27.90
C SER A 446 7.44 -55.56 27.54
N PHE A 447 8.37 -56.24 26.85
CA PHE A 447 8.22 -57.64 26.46
C PHE A 447 8.34 -58.59 27.66
N LYS A 448 7.18 -59.07 28.13
CA LYS A 448 7.04 -60.22 29.03
C LYS A 448 7.04 -61.52 28.20
N PRO A 449 8.11 -62.34 28.23
CA PRO A 449 8.20 -63.53 27.39
C PRO A 449 7.17 -64.60 27.81
N ARG A 450 6.44 -65.15 26.84
CA ARG A 450 5.68 -66.40 27.02
C ARG A 450 6.61 -67.61 26.82
N ARG A 451 6.26 -68.75 27.41
CA ARG A 451 7.06 -69.99 27.40
C ARG A 451 7.49 -70.34 25.96
N GLY A 452 8.79 -70.42 25.70
CA GLY A 452 9.38 -70.69 24.38
C GLY A 452 9.78 -69.45 23.54
N GLN A 453 9.32 -68.23 23.87
CA GLN A 453 9.67 -67.03 23.11
C GLN A 453 10.97 -66.38 23.61
N ARG A 454 11.94 -66.18 22.70
CA ARG A 454 13.16 -65.39 22.97
C ARG A 454 12.85 -63.90 22.84
N ARG A 455 13.46 -63.07 23.70
CA ARG A 455 13.42 -61.59 23.59
C ARG A 455 14.11 -61.13 22.29
N PRO A 456 13.60 -60.08 21.61
CA PRO A 456 14.31 -59.45 20.49
C PRO A 456 15.69 -58.93 20.90
N ARG A 457 16.66 -58.94 19.96
CA ARG A 457 18.01 -58.42 20.19
C ARG A 457 18.04 -56.90 20.00
N LEU A 458 18.56 -56.17 20.99
CA LEU A 458 18.64 -54.70 20.97
C LEU A 458 19.70 -54.17 19.99
N SER A 459 20.89 -54.76 19.95
CA SER A 459 22.04 -54.28 19.15
C SER A 459 21.71 -53.98 17.67
N PRO A 460 21.18 -54.93 16.86
CA PRO A 460 20.91 -54.66 15.44
C PRO A 460 19.86 -53.55 15.21
N MET A 461 18.99 -53.28 16.19
CA MET A 461 18.03 -52.18 16.13
C MET A 461 18.71 -50.82 16.41
N VAL A 462 19.65 -50.78 17.36
CA VAL A 462 20.48 -49.59 17.65
C VAL A 462 21.36 -49.26 16.45
N ASP A 463 22.02 -50.26 15.86
CA ASP A 463 22.91 -50.08 14.71
C ASP A 463 22.16 -49.59 13.46
N GLU A 464 20.99 -50.15 13.15
CA GLU A 464 20.17 -49.71 12.02
C GLU A 464 19.58 -48.30 12.24
N ALA A 465 19.17 -47.95 13.46
CA ALA A 465 18.71 -46.59 13.76
C ALA A 465 19.83 -45.55 13.57
N VAL A 466 21.06 -45.84 14.03
CA VAL A 466 22.23 -44.98 13.80
C VAL A 466 22.56 -44.88 12.30
N ARG A 467 22.55 -46.00 11.58
CA ARG A 467 22.80 -46.05 10.13
C ARG A 467 21.82 -45.18 9.33
N GLN A 468 20.54 -45.16 9.74
CA GLN A 468 19.53 -44.30 9.14
C GLN A 468 19.80 -42.82 9.43
N LEU A 469 20.13 -42.45 10.68
CA LEU A 469 20.49 -41.07 11.03
C LEU A 469 21.72 -40.57 10.24
N ASP A 470 22.76 -41.40 10.09
CA ASP A 470 23.96 -41.09 9.33
C ASP A 470 23.68 -40.91 7.82
N SER A 471 22.74 -41.69 7.27
CA SER A 471 22.28 -41.56 5.87
C SER A 471 21.53 -40.25 5.61
N VAL A 472 20.71 -39.79 6.57
CA VAL A 472 20.07 -38.47 6.49
C VAL A 472 21.11 -37.35 6.63
N GLY A 473 22.06 -37.50 7.55
CA GLY A 473 23.14 -36.52 7.79
C GLY A 473 24.00 -36.26 6.55
N ARG A 474 24.46 -37.32 5.86
CA ARG A 474 25.24 -37.18 4.61
C ARG A 474 24.49 -36.43 3.52
N ARG A 475 23.17 -36.62 3.40
CA ARG A 475 22.33 -35.89 2.43
C ARG A 475 22.08 -34.44 2.84
N LEU A 476 22.10 -34.11 4.14
CA LEU A 476 21.95 -32.73 4.62
C LEU A 476 23.18 -31.86 4.31
N VAL A 477 24.39 -32.44 4.32
CA VAL A 477 25.65 -31.74 3.98
C VAL A 477 25.61 -31.13 2.57
N LEU A 478 24.89 -31.73 1.63
CA LEU A 478 24.72 -31.23 0.25
C LEU A 478 24.01 -29.87 0.15
N PHE A 479 23.44 -29.35 1.25
CA PHE A 479 22.81 -28.03 1.32
C PHE A 479 23.69 -26.96 1.99
N LYS A 480 24.94 -27.28 2.31
CA LYS A 480 25.95 -26.30 2.73
C LYS A 480 26.62 -25.67 1.50
N PRO A 481 26.97 -24.37 1.53
CA PRO A 481 27.92 -23.83 0.57
C PRO A 481 29.28 -24.53 0.75
N GLU A 482 30.08 -24.59 -0.31
CA GLU A 482 31.47 -25.06 -0.18
C GLU A 482 32.20 -24.19 0.84
N SER A 483 32.79 -24.84 1.84
CA SER A 483 33.61 -24.15 2.83
C SER A 483 34.89 -23.68 2.15
N THR A 484 34.94 -22.41 1.77
CA THR A 484 36.17 -21.73 1.36
C THR A 484 37.13 -21.69 2.56
N THR A 485 37.88 -22.78 2.75
CA THR A 485 38.94 -22.85 3.75
C THR A 485 39.96 -21.76 3.43
N PRO A 486 40.25 -20.82 4.36
CA PRO A 486 41.33 -19.87 4.16
C PRO A 486 42.62 -20.65 3.90
N ALA A 487 43.33 -20.33 2.81
CA ALA A 487 44.61 -20.93 2.52
C ALA A 487 45.56 -20.70 3.73
N PRO A 488 46.36 -21.70 4.15
CA PRO A 488 47.26 -21.53 5.29
C PRO A 488 48.17 -20.32 5.08
N ALA A 489 48.14 -19.38 6.03
CA ALA A 489 49.03 -18.22 5.98
C ALA A 489 50.48 -18.71 6.03
N ALA A 490 51.24 -18.46 4.96
CA ALA A 490 52.64 -18.81 4.92
C ALA A 490 53.38 -18.03 6.02
N LEU A 491 54.10 -18.74 6.89
CA LEU A 491 54.97 -18.12 7.88
C LEU A 491 56.08 -17.34 7.15
N PRO A 492 56.43 -16.11 7.59
CA PRO A 492 57.57 -15.40 7.04
C PRO A 492 58.84 -16.19 7.35
N GLN A 493 59.70 -16.35 6.34
CA GLN A 493 61.08 -16.76 6.54
C GLN A 493 61.92 -15.53 6.87
N ASN A 494 62.95 -15.71 7.71
CA ASN A 494 63.89 -14.66 8.13
C ASN A 494 64.88 -14.32 7.01
#